data_AF-A0A957XDK9-F1
#
_entry.id   AF-A0A957XDK9-F1
#
_cell.length_a   1.000
_cell.length_b   1.000
_cell.length_c   1.000
_cell.angle_alpha   90.00
_cell.angle_beta   90.00
_cell.angle_gamma   90.00
#
_symmetry.space_group_name_H-M   'P 1'
#
loop_
_entity.id
_entity.type
_entity.pdbx_description
1 polymer ?
#
loop_
_entity_poly.entity_id
_entity_poly.type
_entity_poly.pdbx_seq_one_letter_code
_entity_poly.pdbx_strand_id
1 'polypeptide(L)'
;CKTLRRLLLLVDGWTTPAVMTLPPTSCKAWDLYASSRARTPGQAYFTVRTRFDLERKTNAGGTAYSVVKLTVGSSLTDEEAAAVLSIRAQYSELVRSLEIEAAEFADFEA
;
A
#
# COMPACT_ATOMS: atom_id res chain seq x y z
N CYS A 1 -5.27 -19.22 3.48
CA CYS A 1 -3.91 -18.67 3.54
C CYS A 1 -3.97 -17.20 3.89
N LYS A 2 -3.17 -16.73 4.86
CA LYS A 2 -2.99 -15.30 5.13
C LYS A 2 -2.20 -14.74 3.95
N THR A 3 -2.71 -13.73 3.23
CA THR A 3 -2.00 -13.09 2.12
C THR A 3 -1.35 -11.81 2.64
N LEU A 4 -0.03 -11.69 2.50
CA LEU A 4 0.70 -10.43 2.70
C LEU A 4 0.75 -9.66 1.39
N ARG A 5 0.89 -8.34 1.46
CA ARG A 5 1.01 -7.50 0.28
C ARG A 5 2.11 -6.47 0.42
N ARG A 6 3.08 -6.50 -0.48
CA ARG A 6 4.10 -5.45 -0.56
C ARG A 6 3.62 -4.28 -1.40
N LEU A 7 3.85 -3.08 -0.87
CA LEU A 7 3.60 -1.82 -1.53
C LEU A 7 4.93 -1.10 -1.73
N LEU A 8 5.13 -0.57 -2.93
CA LEU A 8 6.19 0.40 -3.21
C LEU A 8 5.62 1.80 -2.95
N LEU A 9 6.22 2.53 -2.01
CA LEU A 9 5.80 3.86 -1.61
C LEU A 9 6.80 4.90 -2.11
N LEU A 10 6.28 5.92 -2.77
CA LEU A 10 7.04 7.12 -3.14
C LEU A 10 6.72 8.18 -2.09
N VAL A 11 7.71 8.50 -1.26
CA VAL A 11 7.57 9.44 -0.15
C VAL A 11 8.19 10.76 -0.55
N ASP A 12 7.45 11.86 -0.37
CA ASP A 12 7.95 13.20 -0.67
C ASP A 12 9.27 13.46 0.09
N GLY A 13 10.30 13.91 -0.63
CA GLY A 13 11.64 14.17 -0.09
C GLY A 13 12.58 12.96 -0.04
N TRP A 14 12.12 11.75 -0.41
CA TRP A 14 12.98 10.57 -0.49
C TRP A 14 13.50 10.38 -1.91
N THR A 15 14.78 10.02 -2.04
CA THR A 15 15.43 9.78 -3.33
C THR A 15 15.15 8.37 -3.87
N THR A 16 14.78 7.44 -2.98
CA THR A 16 14.48 6.04 -3.31
C THR A 16 13.10 5.66 -2.77
N PRO A 17 12.36 4.78 -3.47
CA PRO A 17 11.11 4.26 -2.96
C PRO A 17 11.29 3.44 -1.68
N ALA A 18 10.30 3.48 -0.80
CA ALA A 18 10.21 2.58 0.35
C ALA A 18 9.40 1.32 -0.02
N VAL A 19 9.76 0.18 0.56
CA VAL A 19 8.95 -1.04 0.48
C VAL A 19 8.25 -1.24 1.82
N MET A 20 6.93 -1.40 1.80
CA MET A 20 6.14 -1.67 2.98
C MET A 20 5.31 -2.95 2.79
N THR A 21 5.43 -3.90 3.72
CA THR A 21 4.59 -5.10 3.74
C THR A 21 3.34 -4.84 4.58
N LEU A 22 2.17 -4.89 3.94
CA LEU A 22 0.89 -4.85 4.62
C LEU A 22 0.59 -6.19 5.29
N PRO A 23 0.22 -6.19 6.58
CA PRO A 23 -0.24 -7.39 7.25
C PRO A 23 -1.56 -7.86 6.65
N PRO A 24 -1.94 -9.14 6.84
CA PRO A 24 -3.15 -9.72 6.25
C PRO A 24 -4.42 -8.98 6.66
N THR A 25 -4.44 -8.41 7.87
CA THR A 25 -5.55 -7.59 8.41
C THR A 25 -5.80 -6.32 7.59
N SER A 26 -4.78 -5.82 6.90
CA SER A 26 -4.80 -4.55 6.15
C SER A 26 -5.00 -4.73 4.65
N CYS A 27 -4.79 -5.95 4.11
CA CYS A 27 -4.95 -6.23 2.68
C CYS A 27 -6.34 -5.86 2.14
N LYS A 28 -7.42 -6.20 2.87
CA LYS A 28 -8.79 -5.89 2.45
C LYS A 28 -9.07 -4.38 2.41
N ALA A 29 -8.54 -3.62 3.36
CA ALA A 29 -8.70 -2.16 3.38
C ALA A 29 -7.98 -1.52 2.17
N TRP A 30 -6.78 -2.00 1.86
CA TRP A 30 -6.04 -1.59 0.67
C TRP A 30 -6.76 -1.95 -0.63
N ASP A 31 -7.26 -3.18 -0.79
CA ASP A 31 -8.00 -3.62 -1.98
C ASP A 31 -9.23 -2.75 -2.23
N LEU A 32 -9.98 -2.41 -1.19
CA LEU A 32 -11.15 -1.54 -1.30
C LEU A 32 -10.76 -0.12 -1.71
N TYR A 33 -9.69 0.42 -1.14
CA TYR A 33 -9.17 1.74 -1.51
C TYR A 33 -8.71 1.77 -2.97
N ALA A 34 -7.83 0.85 -3.38
CA ALA A 34 -7.29 0.79 -4.73
C ALA A 34 -8.40 0.56 -5.78
N SER A 35 -9.34 -0.36 -5.49
CA SER A 35 -10.45 -0.64 -6.40
C SER A 35 -11.44 0.51 -6.52
N SER A 36 -11.75 1.22 -5.43
CA SER A 36 -12.67 2.37 -5.49
C SER A 36 -12.11 3.50 -6.36
N ARG A 37 -10.81 3.76 -6.25
CA ARG A 37 -10.06 4.71 -7.09
C ARG A 37 -10.05 4.31 -8.56
N ALA A 38 -9.79 3.03 -8.85
CA ALA A 38 -9.74 2.52 -10.22
C ALA A 38 -11.10 2.56 -10.98
N ARG A 39 -12.23 2.76 -10.28
CA ARG A 39 -13.56 2.88 -10.92
C ARG A 39 -13.70 4.15 -11.75
N THR A 40 -12.94 5.20 -11.42
CA THR A 40 -12.97 6.45 -12.17
C THR A 40 -11.72 6.53 -13.06
N PRO A 41 -11.88 6.65 -14.39
CA PRO A 41 -10.75 6.80 -15.31
C PRO A 41 -9.84 7.96 -14.90
N GLY A 42 -8.52 7.73 -14.94
CA GLY A 42 -7.52 8.73 -14.52
C GLY A 42 -7.37 8.92 -13.00
N GLN A 43 -8.20 8.27 -12.18
CA GLN A 43 -8.18 8.41 -10.73
C GLN A 43 -7.63 7.17 -10.02
N ALA A 44 -6.64 6.50 -10.58
CA ALA A 44 -5.99 5.40 -9.88
C ALA A 44 -5.35 5.87 -8.55
N TYR A 45 -5.01 4.92 -7.67
CA TYR A 45 -4.37 5.24 -6.39
C TYR A 45 -2.98 5.88 -6.52
N PHE A 46 -2.34 5.74 -7.69
CA PHE A 46 -1.02 6.31 -7.99
C PHE A 46 -1.09 7.71 -8.64
N THR A 47 -2.28 8.30 -8.77
CA THR A 47 -2.47 9.68 -9.28
C THR A 47 -2.76 10.70 -8.19
N VAL A 48 -2.66 10.29 -6.92
CA VAL A 48 -2.90 11.10 -5.73
C VAL A 48 -1.86 10.82 -4.67
N ARG A 49 -1.63 11.79 -3.78
CA ARG A 49 -0.98 11.54 -2.50
C ARG A 49 -1.93 10.73 -1.63
N THR A 50 -1.44 9.64 -1.05
CA THR A 50 -2.22 8.79 -0.14
C THR A 50 -1.66 8.89 1.26
N ARG A 51 -2.50 9.25 2.23
CA ARG A 51 -2.14 9.24 3.64
C ARG A 51 -2.45 7.87 4.24
N PHE A 52 -1.48 7.33 4.97
CA PHE A 52 -1.59 6.07 5.71
C PHE A 52 -1.66 6.39 7.20
N ASP A 53 -2.74 5.98 7.84
CA ASP A 53 -2.90 6.00 9.30
C ASP A 53 -3.20 4.57 9.80
N LEU A 54 -3.14 4.36 11.12
CA LEU A 54 -3.55 3.10 11.75
C LEU A 54 -4.88 3.30 12.49
N GLU A 55 -5.84 2.42 12.23
CA GLU A 55 -7.10 2.34 12.95
C GLU A 55 -7.12 1.08 13.83
N ARG A 56 -7.44 1.25 15.12
CA ARG A 56 -7.63 0.14 16.04
C ARG A 56 -9.03 -0.45 15.85
N LYS A 57 -9.11 -1.76 15.64
CA LYS A 57 -10.36 -2.53 15.56
C LYS A 57 -10.37 -3.64 16.59
N THR A 58 -11.55 -4.15 16.88
CA THR A 58 -11.75 -5.27 17.81
C THR A 58 -12.51 -6.36 17.08
N ASN A 59 -12.08 -7.61 17.21
CA ASN A 59 -12.81 -8.74 16.66
C ASN A 59 -14.00 -9.11 17.56
N ALA A 60 -14.86 -10.04 17.12
CA ALA A 60 -16.02 -10.46 17.91
C ALA A 60 -15.63 -11.10 19.27
N GLY A 61 -14.40 -11.58 19.41
CA GLY A 61 -13.84 -12.14 20.64
C GLY A 61 -13.15 -11.13 21.56
N GLY A 62 -13.20 -9.83 21.26
CA GLY A 62 -12.61 -8.78 22.11
C GLY A 62 -11.11 -8.52 21.90
N THR A 63 -10.43 -9.23 21.00
CA THR A 63 -9.02 -8.98 20.69
C THR A 63 -8.89 -7.73 19.82
N ALA A 64 -8.09 -6.76 20.29
CA ALA A 64 -7.76 -5.57 19.52
C ALA A 64 -6.68 -5.89 18.48
N TYR A 65 -6.82 -5.31 17.28
CA TYR A 65 -5.83 -5.38 16.21
C TYR A 65 -5.80 -4.05 15.46
N SER A 66 -4.70 -3.79 14.75
CA SER A 66 -4.55 -2.58 13.93
C SER A 66 -4.81 -2.89 12.46
N VAL A 67 -5.47 -1.97 11.78
CA VAL A 67 -5.75 -2.01 10.33
C VAL A 67 -5.32 -0.69 9.72
N VAL A 68 -4.73 -0.75 8.53
CA VAL A 68 -4.41 0.47 7.77
C VAL A 68 -5.69 1.24 7.43
N LYS A 69 -5.64 2.55 7.63
CA LYS A 69 -6.64 3.52 7.18
C LYS A 69 -6.00 4.38 6.10
N LEU A 70 -6.62 4.38 4.92
CA LEU A 70 -6.12 5.09 3.74
C LEU A 70 -7.03 6.28 3.46
N THR A 71 -6.42 7.45 3.33
CA THR A 71 -7.15 8.68 3.00
C THR A 71 -6.56 9.28 1.74
N VAL A 72 -7.44 9.68 0.82
CA VAL A 72 -7.06 10.40 -0.40
C VAL A 72 -6.61 11.81 -0.01
N GLY A 73 -5.39 12.17 -0.40
CA GLY A 73 -4.84 13.51 -0.29
C GLY A 73 -5.04 14.31 -1.57
N SER A 74 -4.11 15.21 -1.86
CA SER A 74 -4.15 16.01 -3.08
C SER A 74 -3.85 15.16 -4.34
N SER A 75 -4.42 15.57 -5.46
CA SER A 75 -4.01 15.06 -6.78
C SER A 75 -2.54 15.37 -7.03
N LEU A 76 -1.88 14.45 -7.73
CA LEU A 76 -0.57 14.71 -8.31
C LEU A 76 -0.71 15.63 -9.52
N THR A 77 0.31 16.42 -9.80
CA THR A 77 0.42 17.09 -11.11
C THR A 77 0.69 16.06 -12.21
N ASP A 78 0.50 16.44 -13.47
CA ASP A 78 0.79 15.54 -14.60
C ASP A 78 2.27 15.12 -14.63
N GLU A 79 3.17 16.04 -14.27
CA GLU A 79 4.61 15.78 -14.15
C GLU A 79 4.92 14.78 -13.04
N GLU A 80 4.31 14.96 -11.86
CA GLU A 80 4.45 14.04 -10.73
C GLU A 80 3.91 12.65 -11.11
N ALA A 81 2.72 12.56 -11.72
CA ALA A 81 2.13 11.30 -12.14
C ALA A 81 3.00 10.57 -13.19
N ALA A 82 3.58 11.31 -14.14
CA ALA A 82 4.51 10.76 -15.12
C ALA A 82 5.79 10.21 -14.44
N ALA A 83 6.33 10.93 -13.45
CA ALA A 83 7.48 10.46 -12.66
C ALA A 83 7.15 9.17 -11.88
N VAL A 84 5.97 9.10 -11.24
CA VAL A 84 5.49 7.89 -10.55
C VAL A 84 5.42 6.70 -11.51
N LEU A 85 4.91 6.90 -12.72
CA LEU A 85 4.82 5.83 -13.73
C LEU A 85 6.20 5.37 -14.21
N SER A 86 7.15 6.29 -14.41
CA SER A 86 8.53 5.97 -14.76
C SER A 86 9.21 5.13 -13.68
N ILE A 87 9.07 5.54 -12.41
CA ILE A 87 9.62 4.77 -11.28
C ILE A 87 8.95 3.41 -11.20
N ARG A 88 7.63 3.33 -11.33
CA ARG A 88 6.91 2.06 -11.35
C ARG A 88 7.44 1.12 -12.43
N ALA A 89 7.73 1.63 -13.63
CA ALA A 89 8.31 0.83 -14.70
C ALA A 89 9.71 0.30 -14.33
N GLN A 90 10.59 1.17 -13.84
CA GLN A 90 11.96 0.82 -13.43
C GLN A 90 11.99 -0.24 -12.32
N TYR A 91 11.10 -0.13 -11.34
CA TYR A 91 11.08 -1.02 -10.18
C TYR A 91 10.13 -2.22 -10.36
N SER A 92 9.39 -2.32 -11.47
CA SER A 92 8.38 -3.37 -11.65
C SER A 92 8.96 -4.79 -11.67
N GLU A 93 10.13 -4.95 -12.26
CA GLU A 93 10.83 -6.24 -12.35
C GLU A 93 11.45 -6.62 -11.01
N LEU A 94 12.12 -5.66 -10.36
CA LEU A 94 12.67 -5.82 -9.00
C LEU A 94 11.58 -6.18 -7.99
N VAL A 95 10.44 -5.48 -7.99
CA VAL A 95 9.34 -5.75 -7.06
C VAL A 95 8.71 -7.13 -7.31
N ARG A 96 8.70 -7.61 -8.56
CA ARG A 96 8.21 -8.95 -8.90
C ARG A 96 9.17 -10.05 -8.49
N SER A 97 10.48 -9.80 -8.49
CA SER A 97 11.49 -10.79 -8.09
C SER A 97 11.65 -10.89 -6.57
N LEU A 98 11.22 -9.90 -5.81
CA LEU A 98 11.12 -9.99 -4.36
C LEU A 98 10.00 -10.99 -4.00
N GLU A 99 10.34 -12.23 -3.68
CA GLU A 99 9.42 -13.24 -3.13
C GLU A 99 9.02 -12.88 -1.71
N ILE A 100 7.75 -13.06 -1.34
CA ILE A 100 7.30 -12.88 0.06
C ILE A 100 7.78 -14.09 0.85
N GLU A 101 8.88 -13.92 1.58
CA GLU A 101 9.50 -14.99 2.36
C GLU A 101 8.65 -15.37 3.57
N ALA A 102 8.66 -16.66 3.93
CA ALA A 102 7.90 -17.19 5.07
C ALA A 102 8.24 -16.50 6.40
N ALA A 103 9.46 -15.96 6.54
CA ALA A 103 9.89 -15.21 7.71
C ALA A 103 9.06 -13.94 7.95
N GLU A 104 8.54 -13.29 6.90
CA GLU A 104 7.68 -12.11 7.04
C GLU A 104 6.33 -12.42 7.68
N PHE A 105 5.92 -13.68 7.77
CA PHE A 105 4.72 -14.09 8.49
C PHE A 105 4.94 -14.29 9.98
N ALA A 106 6.19 -14.55 10.41
CA ALA A 106 6.53 -14.90 11.78
C ALA A 106 6.49 -13.69 12.74
N ASP A 107 6.78 -12.49 12.22
CA ASP A 107 6.81 -11.25 13.01
C ASP A 107 5.42 -10.70 13.38
N PHE A 108 4.34 -11.33 12.90
CA PHE A 108 2.95 -10.93 13.20
C PHE A 108 2.27 -11.78 14.28
N GLU A 109 2.99 -12.70 14.92
CA GLU A 109 2.46 -13.60 15.96
C GLU A 109 3.00 -13.33 17.38
N ALA A 110 3.60 -12.16 17.64
CA ALA A 110 4.03 -11.73 18.96
C ALA A 110 3.05 -10.76 19.64
#